data_AF-A0A4Q8LB43-F1
#
_entry.id   AF-A0A4Q8LB43-F1
#
_cell.length_a   1.000
_cell.length_b   1.000
_cell.length_c   1.000
_cell.angle_alpha   90.00
_cell.angle_beta   90.00
_cell.angle_gamma   90.00
#
_symmetry.space_group_name_H-M   'P 1'
#
loop_
_entity.id
_entity.type
_entity.pdbx_description
1 polymer ?
#
loop_
_entity_poly.entity_id
_entity_poly.type
_entity_poly.pdbx_seq_one_letter_code
_entity_poly.pdbx_strand_id
1 'polypeptide(L)'
;MQCRAPPRLRCRRPRTGPLRVARPPRSSRHRGKIMVAIIESRPPPANAVVALPRPFAPAVTPLFTDPRRAAHERASVDCMGRRLARLLGREFRAQALPGLPGYFIPMETLTREEAAMRGIGCAAHLFGGVVPHAFVATKLVTHGLVEGGAHAPDGWAHALGDALGDAVLPGYSVFTAADLRRAVAELLAQGRVRCKLAHARGGNGQRVVDSLSALEAWLATVDADEIQAGVVAELNLEEAVTFSVGCVEVGGQSIAYFGTQRTVRTPRGEEVYGGSQLRVARGGLDQLQHVPLPAQAHEAIAKVQHYEAQIVAAYPGFFASRRNYDLVHGLDADGQARCGVLEQSWRFGGASPAEILALEALAAQPDIAWLDASTHERWRDEPVPDDAVVYFDGQVASLGRLVKYARVSLDGCHA
;
A
#
# COMPACT_ATOMS: atom_id res chain seq x y z
N MET A 1 -46.16 22.56 -31.97
CA MET A 1 -47.20 23.48 -31.44
C MET A 1 -46.53 24.48 -30.52
N GLN A 2 -46.96 25.73 -30.61
CA GLN A 2 -46.30 26.96 -30.13
C GLN A 2 -46.33 27.14 -28.60
N CYS A 3 -45.25 27.77 -28.12
CA CYS A 3 -45.14 28.84 -27.11
C CYS A 3 -46.17 28.95 -25.98
N ARG A 4 -45.69 29.01 -24.72
CA ARG A 4 -45.63 30.25 -23.89
C ARG A 4 -45.04 29.99 -22.50
N ALA A 5 -44.14 30.88 -22.08
CA ALA A 5 -43.83 31.27 -20.69
C ALA A 5 -44.12 32.78 -20.56
N PRO A 6 -44.00 33.50 -19.40
CA PRO A 6 -43.92 33.14 -17.97
C PRO A 6 -44.96 33.96 -17.14
N PRO A 7 -44.81 34.18 -15.80
CA PRO A 7 -44.12 35.41 -15.38
C PRO A 7 -43.24 35.31 -14.11
N ARG A 8 -42.34 36.29 -13.99
CA ARG A 8 -41.44 36.58 -12.86
C ARG A 8 -42.17 37.35 -11.75
N LEU A 9 -41.80 37.12 -10.49
CA LEU A 9 -42.09 38.03 -9.38
C LEU A 9 -40.80 38.38 -8.63
N ARG A 10 -40.61 39.68 -8.40
CA ARG A 10 -39.46 40.34 -7.78
C ARG A 10 -39.74 40.69 -6.31
N CYS A 11 -38.65 40.67 -5.54
CA CYS A 11 -38.30 41.57 -4.41
C CYS A 11 -39.16 41.55 -3.14
N ARG A 12 -38.49 41.33 -1.99
CA ARG A 12 -38.43 42.29 -0.86
C ARG A 12 -37.27 41.96 0.10
N ARG A 13 -36.34 42.90 0.26
CA ARG A 13 -35.41 43.01 1.40
C ARG A 13 -36.11 43.78 2.53
N PRO A 14 -35.81 43.50 3.81
CA PRO A 14 -35.89 44.50 4.86
C PRO A 14 -34.49 45.05 5.21
N ARG A 15 -34.44 46.37 5.35
CA ARG A 15 -33.37 47.16 5.95
C ARG A 15 -33.42 47.01 7.47
N THR A 16 -32.27 46.89 8.13
CA THR A 16 -32.07 47.42 9.50
C THR A 16 -30.66 48.02 9.60
N GLY A 17 -30.62 49.26 10.11
CA GLY A 17 -29.44 50.12 10.19
C GLY A 17 -28.50 49.82 11.37
N PRO A 18 -27.44 50.63 11.53
CA PRO A 18 -26.28 50.30 12.34
C PRO A 18 -26.43 50.76 13.80
N LEU A 19 -25.90 49.98 14.74
CA LEU A 19 -25.78 50.38 16.14
C LEU A 19 -24.31 50.54 16.54
N ARG A 20 -24.09 51.65 17.25
CA ARG A 20 -22.85 52.36 17.51
C ARG A 20 -21.93 51.68 18.51
N VAL A 21 -20.65 51.97 18.32
CA VAL A 21 -19.51 51.81 19.23
C VAL A 21 -19.68 52.65 20.50
N ALA A 22 -19.38 52.08 21.66
CA ALA A 22 -18.95 52.85 22.84
C ALA A 22 -18.08 51.99 23.78
N ARG A 23 -16.91 52.52 24.14
CA ARG A 23 -15.95 52.08 25.17
C ARG A 23 -15.33 53.38 25.73
N PRO A 24 -14.68 53.39 26.90
CA PRO A 24 -15.08 52.99 28.26
C PRO A 24 -14.96 54.21 29.23
N PRO A 25 -14.96 54.02 30.57
CA PRO A 25 -13.81 54.55 31.30
C PRO A 25 -13.27 53.65 32.42
N ARG A 26 -12.14 54.09 32.97
CA ARG A 26 -11.13 53.38 33.76
C ARG A 26 -11.40 53.32 35.28
N SER A 27 -10.89 52.24 35.87
CA SER A 27 -10.20 52.07 37.18
C SER A 27 -10.71 52.79 38.45
N SER A 28 -10.93 52.00 39.50
CA SER A 28 -10.34 52.28 40.82
C SER A 28 -10.21 50.99 41.65
N ARG A 29 -9.06 50.84 42.31
CA ARG A 29 -8.78 49.82 43.34
C ARG A 29 -9.46 50.26 44.64
N HIS A 30 -9.95 49.33 45.46
CA HIS A 30 -9.86 49.41 46.93
C HIS A 30 -10.03 48.01 47.56
N ARG A 31 -9.23 47.75 48.61
CA ARG A 31 -9.14 46.51 49.38
C ARG A 31 -10.24 46.46 50.45
N GLY A 32 -10.80 45.27 50.69
CA GLY A 32 -11.56 44.94 51.90
C GLY A 32 -11.49 43.43 52.18
N LYS A 33 -10.90 43.07 53.32
CA LYS A 33 -11.01 41.74 53.98
C LYS A 33 -12.44 41.66 54.58
N ILE A 34 -13.16 40.56 54.76
CA ILE A 34 -12.96 39.32 55.54
C ILE A 34 -14.19 38.43 55.20
N MET A 35 -14.05 37.11 55.04
CA MET A 35 -14.67 36.08 55.91
C MET A 35 -14.66 34.70 55.25
N VAL A 36 -14.36 33.73 56.09
CA VAL A 36 -14.01 32.34 55.84
C VAL A 36 -15.25 31.50 55.59
N ALA A 37 -15.23 30.65 54.54
CA ALA A 37 -15.99 29.41 54.49
C ALA A 37 -14.99 28.29 54.16
N ILE A 38 -14.66 27.49 55.17
CA ILE A 38 -13.87 26.26 55.01
C ILE A 38 -14.81 25.23 54.38
N ILE A 39 -14.59 24.93 53.11
CA ILE A 39 -15.05 23.68 52.50
C ILE A 39 -13.80 22.82 52.39
N GLU A 40 -13.74 21.76 53.18
CA GLU A 40 -12.69 20.74 53.08
C GLU A 40 -12.79 20.07 51.70
N SER A 41 -11.88 20.43 50.80
CA SER A 41 -11.68 19.72 49.53
C SER A 41 -10.76 18.53 49.78
N ARG A 42 -11.31 17.32 49.62
CA ARG A 42 -10.53 16.07 49.52
C ARG A 42 -9.39 16.23 48.49
N PRO A 43 -8.18 15.70 48.76
CA PRO A 43 -7.15 15.63 47.73
C PRO A 43 -7.63 14.73 46.57
N PRO A 44 -7.40 15.11 45.31
CA PRO A 44 -7.72 14.23 44.19
C PRO A 44 -6.79 13.00 44.23
N PRO A 45 -7.26 11.83 43.77
CA PRO A 45 -6.39 10.67 43.64
C PRO A 45 -5.25 11.01 42.66
N ALA A 46 -4.02 10.70 43.08
CA ALA A 46 -2.86 10.73 42.23
C ALA A 46 -3.06 9.76 41.04
N ASN A 47 -2.52 10.15 39.89
CA ASN A 47 -2.52 9.45 38.60
C ASN A 47 -3.76 9.66 37.72
N ALA A 48 -4.00 10.92 37.35
CA ALA A 48 -4.31 11.22 35.96
C ALA A 48 -3.18 12.12 35.44
N VAL A 49 -2.20 11.53 34.75
CA VAL A 49 -1.36 12.31 33.84
C VAL A 49 -2.30 12.76 32.74
N VAL A 50 -2.87 13.96 32.91
CA VAL A 50 -3.49 14.68 31.80
C VAL A 50 -2.36 14.95 30.82
N ALA A 51 -2.23 14.09 29.82
CA ALA A 51 -1.33 14.33 28.71
C ALA A 51 -1.77 15.65 28.07
N LEU A 52 -0.97 16.70 28.29
CA LEU A 52 -1.13 17.94 27.54
C LEU A 52 -1.15 17.57 26.05
N PRO A 53 -2.12 18.08 25.26
CA PRO A 53 -2.13 17.83 23.83
C PRO A 53 -0.78 18.26 23.26
N ARG A 54 -0.01 17.30 22.73
CA ARG A 54 1.29 17.58 22.11
C ARG A 54 1.05 18.58 20.97
N PRO A 55 1.52 19.83 21.04
CA PRO A 55 1.06 20.88 20.11
C PRO A 55 1.41 20.64 18.64
N PHE A 56 2.17 19.60 18.28
CA PHE A 56 2.55 19.28 16.91
C PHE A 56 2.81 17.78 16.74
N ALA A 57 1.82 16.91 16.99
CA ALA A 57 1.95 15.55 16.46
C ALA A 57 1.99 15.66 14.92
N PRO A 58 3.06 15.18 14.23
CA PRO A 58 3.13 15.28 12.77
C PRO A 58 1.85 14.75 12.13
N ALA A 59 1.29 15.52 11.18
CA ALA A 59 0.06 15.16 10.49
C ALA A 59 0.30 13.92 9.62
N VAL A 60 -0.72 13.08 9.45
CA VAL A 60 -0.70 12.01 8.45
C VAL A 60 -0.96 12.62 7.09
N THR A 61 -0.10 12.33 6.10
CA THR A 61 -0.15 13.00 4.81
C THR A 61 0.25 12.10 3.64
N PRO A 62 -0.58 11.99 2.59
CA PRO A 62 -0.19 11.31 1.36
C PRO A 62 1.01 11.98 0.69
N LEU A 63 1.91 11.17 0.13
CA LEU A 63 2.99 11.63 -0.75
C LEU A 63 2.77 11.05 -2.14
N PHE A 64 2.61 11.94 -3.10
CA PHE A 64 2.55 11.63 -4.52
C PHE A 64 3.88 12.04 -5.15
N THR A 65 4.63 11.10 -5.74
CA THR A 65 5.77 11.47 -6.59
C THR A 65 5.36 11.64 -8.05
N ASP A 66 4.28 10.97 -8.51
CA ASP A 66 3.65 11.24 -9.81
C ASP A 66 2.41 12.16 -9.67
N PRO A 67 2.41 13.37 -10.26
CA PRO A 67 1.24 14.26 -10.25
C PRO A 67 0.04 13.71 -11.06
N ARG A 68 0.26 12.74 -11.96
CA ARG A 68 -0.74 12.20 -12.89
C ARG A 68 -1.55 11.03 -12.33
N ARG A 69 -1.45 10.75 -11.02
CA ARG A 69 -2.22 9.66 -10.39
C ARG A 69 -3.71 9.74 -10.70
N ALA A 70 -4.38 8.58 -10.77
CA ALA A 70 -5.80 8.56 -11.06
C ALA A 70 -6.61 9.11 -9.87
N ALA A 71 -7.78 9.71 -10.14
CA ALA A 71 -8.64 10.27 -9.10
C ALA A 71 -9.07 9.21 -8.07
N HIS A 72 -9.31 7.97 -8.51
CA HIS A 72 -9.67 6.88 -7.62
C HIS A 72 -8.54 6.46 -6.68
N GLU A 73 -7.27 6.58 -7.11
CA GLU A 73 -6.11 6.30 -6.26
C GLU A 73 -5.97 7.37 -5.17
N ARG A 74 -6.14 8.65 -5.55
CA ARG A 74 -6.15 9.78 -4.60
C ARG A 74 -7.27 9.62 -3.55
N ALA A 75 -8.48 9.30 -3.99
CA ALA A 75 -9.60 9.07 -3.09
C ALA A 75 -9.34 7.92 -2.10
N SER A 76 -8.71 6.84 -2.59
CA SER A 76 -8.34 5.68 -1.76
C SER A 76 -7.36 6.06 -0.65
N VAL A 77 -6.25 6.75 -1.00
CA VAL A 77 -5.24 7.16 -0.01
C VAL A 77 -5.75 8.25 0.93
N ASP A 78 -6.62 9.16 0.47
CA ASP A 78 -7.24 10.17 1.35
C ASP A 78 -8.19 9.52 2.37
N CYS A 79 -9.02 8.57 1.92
CA CYS A 79 -9.94 7.86 2.81
C CYS A 79 -9.16 7.08 3.88
N MET A 80 -8.15 6.32 3.44
CA MET A 80 -7.33 5.51 4.34
C MET A 80 -6.39 6.35 5.20
N GLY A 81 -5.88 7.47 4.69
CA GLY A 81 -5.05 8.39 5.45
C GLY A 81 -5.80 9.05 6.61
N ARG A 82 -7.09 9.35 6.45
CA ARG A 82 -7.95 9.84 7.55
C ARG A 82 -8.17 8.79 8.64
N ARG A 83 -8.27 7.51 8.25
CA ARG A 83 -8.36 6.38 9.20
C ARG A 83 -7.07 6.18 9.95
N LEU A 84 -5.95 6.16 9.22
CA LEU A 84 -4.61 6.07 9.79
C LEU A 84 -4.30 7.24 10.74
N ALA A 85 -4.74 8.46 10.41
CA ALA A 85 -4.65 9.62 11.29
C ALA A 85 -5.39 9.41 12.60
N ARG A 86 -6.63 8.88 12.55
CA ARG A 86 -7.41 8.53 13.74
C ARG A 86 -6.72 7.46 14.58
N LEU A 87 -6.22 6.38 13.95
CA LEU A 87 -5.48 5.31 14.62
C LEU A 87 -4.24 5.84 15.36
N LEU A 88 -3.55 6.83 14.77
CA LEU A 88 -2.35 7.44 15.34
C LEU A 88 -2.63 8.61 16.30
N GLY A 89 -3.89 9.04 16.46
CA GLY A 89 -4.24 10.23 17.24
C GLY A 89 -3.67 11.53 16.64
N ARG A 90 -3.61 11.64 15.31
CA ARG A 90 -3.02 12.73 14.53
C ARG A 90 -4.05 13.41 13.64
N GLU A 91 -3.74 14.63 13.20
CA GLU A 91 -4.51 15.28 12.14
C GLU A 91 -4.19 14.65 10.77
N PHE A 92 -5.18 14.63 9.88
CA PHE A 92 -4.96 14.30 8.48
C PHE A 92 -4.80 15.57 7.65
N ARG A 93 -3.81 15.58 6.75
CA ARG A 93 -3.61 16.65 5.77
C ARG A 93 -3.51 16.04 4.37
N ALA A 94 -4.30 16.55 3.44
CA ALA A 94 -4.34 16.03 2.06
C ALA A 94 -3.04 16.31 1.27
N GLN A 95 -2.22 17.26 1.71
CA GLN A 95 -0.99 17.65 1.03
C GLN A 95 0.14 17.92 2.01
N ALA A 96 1.34 17.45 1.68
CA ALA A 96 2.54 17.74 2.47
C ALA A 96 2.87 19.22 2.40
N LEU A 97 3.19 19.82 3.54
CA LEU A 97 3.64 21.20 3.61
C LEU A 97 5.17 21.20 3.71
N PRO A 98 5.88 21.95 2.86
CA PRO A 98 7.34 22.04 2.91
C PRO A 98 7.83 22.40 4.31
N GLY A 99 8.84 21.67 4.80
CA GLY A 99 9.49 21.93 6.09
C GLY A 99 8.69 21.53 7.34
N LEU A 100 7.46 21.00 7.21
CA LEU A 100 6.71 20.49 8.35
C LEU A 100 6.90 18.98 8.52
N PRO A 101 7.12 18.49 9.76
CA PRO A 101 7.19 17.07 10.02
C PRO A 101 5.84 16.42 9.73
N GLY A 102 5.87 15.20 9.20
CA GLY A 102 4.69 14.41 8.87
C GLY A 102 4.90 12.94 9.17
N TYR A 103 3.78 12.22 9.28
CA TYR A 103 3.74 10.78 9.09
C TYR A 103 3.23 10.53 7.67
N PHE A 104 4.08 10.00 6.80
CA PHE A 104 3.83 10.05 5.36
C PHE A 104 3.22 8.77 4.81
N ILE A 105 2.34 8.87 3.82
CA ILE A 105 1.79 7.70 3.09
C ILE A 105 2.25 7.80 1.64
N PRO A 106 3.42 7.23 1.30
CA PRO A 106 3.92 7.34 -0.05
C PRO A 106 3.22 6.38 -1.01
N MET A 107 2.85 6.91 -2.18
CA MET A 107 2.23 6.16 -3.27
C MET A 107 3.26 5.37 -4.08
N GLU A 108 4.54 5.62 -3.84
CA GLU A 108 5.73 4.97 -4.41
C GLU A 108 6.68 4.64 -3.26
N THR A 109 7.44 3.55 -3.33
CA THR A 109 8.52 3.34 -2.36
C THR A 109 9.56 4.45 -2.58
N LEU A 110 10.01 5.10 -1.51
CA LEU A 110 10.89 6.25 -1.61
C LEU A 110 12.35 5.83 -1.75
N THR A 111 13.16 6.63 -2.42
CA THR A 111 14.62 6.55 -2.29
C THR A 111 15.07 7.19 -0.98
N ARG A 112 16.30 6.91 -0.55
CA ARG A 112 16.93 7.59 0.60
C ARG A 112 16.97 9.10 0.46
N GLU A 113 17.25 9.60 -0.73
CA GLU A 113 17.28 11.03 -1.01
C GLU A 113 15.89 11.65 -0.85
N GLU A 114 14.87 11.02 -1.43
CA GLU A 114 13.48 11.45 -1.30
C GLU A 114 12.98 11.43 0.15
N ALA A 115 13.40 10.43 0.92
CA ALA A 115 13.10 10.30 2.34
C ALA A 115 13.80 11.41 3.16
N ALA A 116 15.09 11.65 2.91
CA ALA A 116 15.89 12.66 3.61
C ALA A 116 15.34 14.08 3.40
N MET A 117 14.94 14.43 2.16
CA MET A 117 14.31 15.71 1.83
C MET A 117 13.01 15.97 2.62
N ARG A 118 12.39 14.92 3.19
CA ARG A 118 11.11 14.97 3.92
C ARG A 118 11.27 14.69 5.41
N GLY A 119 12.50 14.54 5.91
CA GLY A 119 12.77 14.19 7.32
C GLY A 119 12.36 12.77 7.70
N ILE A 120 12.25 11.86 6.71
CA ILE A 120 11.93 10.45 6.94
C ILE A 120 13.24 9.72 7.23
N GLY A 121 13.45 9.34 8.49
CA GLY A 121 14.69 8.68 8.95
C GLY A 121 14.49 7.23 9.41
N CYS A 122 13.26 6.79 9.63
CA CYS A 122 12.95 5.42 10.06
C CYS A 122 11.52 5.01 9.69
N ALA A 123 11.22 3.71 9.84
CA ALA A 123 9.91 3.13 9.53
C ALA A 123 8.75 3.81 10.28
N ALA A 124 8.97 4.33 11.48
CA ALA A 124 7.94 5.01 12.26
C ALA A 124 7.46 6.36 11.68
N HIS A 125 8.09 6.87 10.61
CA HIS A 125 7.76 8.15 9.98
C HIS A 125 6.87 8.01 8.73
N LEU A 126 6.55 6.79 8.29
CA LEU A 126 5.77 6.56 7.08
C LEU A 126 4.91 5.30 7.16
N PHE A 127 3.96 5.14 6.24
CA PHE A 127 3.26 3.90 5.91
C PHE A 127 3.73 3.41 4.54
N GLY A 128 4.88 2.75 4.51
CA GLY A 128 5.60 2.39 3.29
C GLY A 128 7.06 2.08 3.59
N GLY A 129 7.93 2.15 2.58
CA GLY A 129 9.34 1.86 2.70
C GLY A 129 10.25 2.85 1.99
N VAL A 130 11.52 2.75 2.35
CA VAL A 130 12.64 3.51 1.81
C VAL A 130 13.70 2.52 1.34
N VAL A 131 14.21 2.73 0.13
CA VAL A 131 15.26 1.90 -0.48
C VAL A 131 16.51 2.72 -0.79
N PRO A 132 17.72 2.12 -0.74
CA PRO A 132 18.94 2.82 -1.12
C PRO A 132 19.01 3.15 -2.61
N HIS A 133 18.50 2.26 -3.47
CA HIS A 133 18.51 2.42 -4.92
C HIS A 133 17.11 2.20 -5.48
N ALA A 134 16.68 3.02 -6.45
CA ALA A 134 15.31 3.00 -6.96
C ALA A 134 14.90 1.65 -7.57
N PHE A 135 15.82 0.92 -8.20
CA PHE A 135 15.52 -0.40 -8.78
C PHE A 135 15.11 -1.44 -7.72
N VAL A 136 15.56 -1.28 -6.46
CA VAL A 136 15.20 -2.16 -5.33
C VAL A 136 13.71 -2.05 -5.02
N ALA A 137 13.09 -0.90 -5.31
CA ALA A 137 11.64 -0.70 -5.21
C ALA A 137 10.83 -1.38 -6.34
N THR A 138 11.48 -2.11 -7.25
CA THR A 138 10.83 -2.76 -8.40
C THR A 138 10.98 -4.29 -8.33
N LYS A 139 10.34 -4.98 -9.27
CA LYS A 139 10.43 -6.44 -9.44
C LYS A 139 11.84 -6.91 -9.80
N LEU A 140 12.70 -6.02 -10.29
CA LEU A 140 14.07 -6.36 -10.69
C LEU A 140 14.88 -6.96 -9.54
N VAL A 141 14.61 -6.52 -8.30
CA VAL A 141 15.33 -7.01 -7.12
C VAL A 141 15.08 -8.49 -6.81
N THR A 142 14.05 -9.09 -7.40
CA THR A 142 13.65 -10.48 -7.18
C THR A 142 14.54 -11.49 -7.91
N HIS A 143 15.39 -11.06 -8.85
CA HIS A 143 16.20 -11.97 -9.66
C HIS A 143 17.64 -11.49 -9.84
N GLY A 144 18.56 -12.43 -9.99
CA GLY A 144 19.94 -12.16 -10.40
C GLY A 144 20.05 -11.78 -11.88
N LEU A 145 21.27 -11.50 -12.33
CA LEU A 145 21.54 -11.33 -13.77
C LEU A 145 21.74 -12.70 -14.42
N VAL A 146 21.44 -12.80 -15.72
CA VAL A 146 21.96 -13.91 -16.54
C VAL A 146 23.49 -13.89 -16.54
N GLU A 147 24.14 -15.04 -16.72
CA GLU A 147 25.61 -15.13 -16.71
C GLU A 147 26.25 -14.09 -17.66
N GLY A 148 27.22 -13.31 -17.17
CA GLY A 148 27.85 -12.24 -17.97
C GLY A 148 26.90 -11.11 -18.39
N GLY A 149 25.73 -10.99 -17.75
CA GLY A 149 24.77 -9.92 -17.99
C GLY A 149 25.37 -8.54 -17.75
N ALA A 150 25.01 -7.58 -18.60
CA ALA A 150 25.59 -6.25 -18.60
C ALA A 150 24.58 -5.17 -18.17
N HIS A 151 25.07 -3.96 -17.93
CA HIS A 151 24.26 -2.75 -17.68
C HIS A 151 23.37 -2.81 -16.43
N ALA A 152 23.72 -3.64 -15.44
CA ALA A 152 23.08 -3.55 -14.14
C ALA A 152 23.28 -2.16 -13.53
N PRO A 153 22.26 -1.60 -12.86
CA PRO A 153 22.33 -0.27 -12.28
C PRO A 153 23.32 -0.19 -11.13
N ASP A 154 23.84 1.01 -10.88
CA ASP A 154 24.71 1.25 -9.73
C ASP A 154 24.07 0.81 -8.41
N GLY A 155 24.84 0.09 -7.59
CA GLY A 155 24.38 -0.48 -6.33
C GLY A 155 23.77 -1.88 -6.46
N TRP A 156 23.84 -2.52 -7.62
CA TRP A 156 23.37 -3.90 -7.81
C TRP A 156 24.12 -4.90 -6.91
N ALA A 157 23.37 -5.61 -6.06
CA ALA A 157 23.92 -6.66 -5.21
C ALA A 157 24.01 -7.99 -5.97
N HIS A 158 25.16 -8.27 -6.60
CA HIS A 158 25.33 -9.46 -7.44
C HIS A 158 25.07 -10.79 -6.73
N ALA A 159 25.44 -10.91 -5.45
CA ALA A 159 25.24 -12.13 -4.66
C ALA A 159 23.76 -12.37 -4.26
N LEU A 160 22.88 -11.39 -4.43
CA LEU A 160 21.49 -11.49 -3.98
C LEU A 160 20.71 -12.56 -4.76
N GLY A 161 20.91 -12.66 -6.08
CA GLY A 161 20.20 -13.63 -6.91
C GLY A 161 20.38 -15.06 -6.41
N ASP A 162 21.65 -15.46 -6.17
CA ASP A 162 21.98 -16.77 -5.63
C ASP A 162 21.47 -16.94 -4.19
N ALA A 163 21.56 -15.88 -3.37
CA ALA A 163 21.11 -15.92 -1.98
C ALA A 163 19.59 -16.07 -1.84
N LEU A 164 18.80 -15.51 -2.76
CA LEU A 164 17.34 -15.67 -2.79
C LEU A 164 16.95 -17.14 -3.03
N GLY A 165 17.73 -17.88 -3.80
CA GLY A 165 17.57 -19.33 -4.00
C GLY A 165 16.15 -19.70 -4.41
N ASP A 166 15.56 -20.66 -3.69
CA ASP A 166 14.22 -21.17 -3.99
C ASP A 166 13.08 -20.27 -3.48
N ALA A 167 13.36 -19.13 -2.83
CA ALA A 167 12.31 -18.19 -2.43
C ALA A 167 11.65 -17.50 -3.64
N VAL A 168 12.29 -17.55 -4.81
CA VAL A 168 11.80 -17.01 -6.08
C VAL A 168 11.72 -18.12 -7.13
N LEU A 169 10.98 -17.89 -8.21
CA LEU A 169 11.01 -18.81 -9.36
C LEU A 169 12.33 -18.65 -10.13
N PRO A 170 12.77 -19.66 -10.90
CA PRO A 170 13.88 -19.47 -11.84
C PRO A 170 13.61 -18.28 -12.76
N GLY A 171 14.55 -17.35 -12.80
CA GLY A 171 14.39 -16.10 -13.52
C GLY A 171 15.60 -15.17 -13.43
N TYR A 172 15.53 -14.11 -14.22
CA TYR A 172 16.60 -13.15 -14.45
C TYR A 172 16.04 -11.72 -14.56
N SER A 173 16.83 -10.78 -14.05
CA SER A 173 16.69 -9.36 -14.33
C SER A 173 17.70 -8.97 -15.41
N VAL A 174 17.24 -8.27 -16.45
CA VAL A 174 18.05 -7.91 -17.62
C VAL A 174 17.82 -6.47 -18.03
N PHE A 175 18.85 -5.84 -18.61
CA PHE A 175 18.86 -4.41 -18.97
C PHE A 175 19.16 -4.19 -20.45
N THR A 176 19.29 -5.27 -21.22
CA THR A 176 19.53 -5.23 -22.66
C THR A 176 18.66 -6.25 -23.38
N ALA A 177 18.30 -5.98 -24.64
CA ALA A 177 17.56 -6.93 -25.45
C ALA A 177 18.39 -8.19 -25.77
N ALA A 178 19.72 -8.10 -25.74
CA ALA A 178 20.60 -9.25 -25.96
C ALA A 178 20.56 -10.20 -24.75
N ASP A 179 20.67 -9.66 -23.54
CA ASP A 179 20.59 -10.43 -22.31
C ASP A 179 19.18 -11.01 -22.10
N LEU A 180 18.14 -10.28 -22.48
CA LEU A 180 16.77 -10.81 -22.45
C LEU A 180 16.60 -12.04 -23.35
N ARG A 181 17.15 -12.01 -24.57
CA ARG A 181 17.12 -13.18 -25.47
C ARG A 181 17.83 -14.38 -24.87
N ARG A 182 18.99 -14.16 -24.24
CA ARG A 182 19.76 -15.22 -23.56
C ARG A 182 18.99 -15.81 -22.38
N ALA A 183 18.48 -14.95 -21.49
CA ALA A 183 17.68 -15.36 -20.34
C ALA A 183 16.44 -16.16 -20.75
N VAL A 184 15.70 -15.68 -21.75
CA VAL A 184 14.50 -16.37 -22.24
C VAL A 184 14.86 -17.69 -22.92
N ALA A 185 15.92 -17.75 -23.73
CA ALA A 185 16.37 -18.99 -24.35
C ALA A 185 16.69 -20.07 -23.31
N GLU A 186 17.34 -19.69 -22.21
CA GLU A 186 17.67 -20.60 -21.12
C GLU A 186 16.43 -21.08 -20.36
N LEU A 187 15.52 -20.16 -20.02
CA LEU A 187 14.29 -20.48 -19.29
C LEU A 187 13.30 -21.31 -20.12
N LEU A 188 13.26 -21.12 -21.45
CA LEU A 188 12.41 -21.90 -22.35
C LEU A 188 12.73 -23.40 -22.37
N ALA A 189 13.94 -23.79 -21.94
CA ALA A 189 14.27 -25.20 -21.76
C ALA A 189 13.51 -25.85 -20.58
N GLN A 190 12.95 -25.05 -19.67
CA GLN A 190 12.22 -25.50 -18.48
C GLN A 190 10.71 -25.22 -18.56
N GLY A 191 10.27 -24.28 -19.40
CA GLY A 191 8.85 -23.98 -19.57
C GLY A 191 8.59 -22.62 -20.20
N ARG A 192 7.30 -22.25 -20.28
CA ARG A 192 6.89 -20.92 -20.78
C ARG A 192 7.46 -19.82 -19.87
N VAL A 193 7.81 -18.69 -20.45
CA VAL A 193 8.48 -17.59 -19.75
C VAL A 193 7.55 -16.39 -19.63
N ARG A 194 7.41 -15.83 -18.43
CA ARG A 194 6.73 -14.56 -18.19
C ARG A 194 7.75 -13.44 -18.12
N CYS A 195 7.65 -12.51 -19.06
CA CYS A 195 8.43 -11.28 -19.08
C CYS A 195 7.63 -10.11 -18.48
N LYS A 196 8.28 -9.26 -17.69
CA LYS A 196 7.65 -8.12 -17.01
C LYS A 196 8.54 -6.88 -17.11
N LEU A 197 7.98 -5.77 -17.57
CA LEU A 197 8.67 -4.48 -17.51
C LEU A 197 8.80 -4.01 -16.05
N ALA A 198 9.95 -3.45 -15.66
CA ALA A 198 10.26 -3.09 -14.27
C ALA A 198 9.21 -2.17 -13.63
N HIS A 199 8.79 -1.13 -14.35
CA HIS A 199 7.93 -0.06 -13.84
C HIS A 199 6.43 -0.28 -14.07
N ALA A 200 6.04 -1.31 -14.82
CA ALA A 200 4.63 -1.59 -15.08
C ALA A 200 3.91 -2.10 -13.82
N ARG A 201 2.60 -1.84 -13.70
CA ARG A 201 1.82 -2.10 -12.46
C ARG A 201 0.53 -2.85 -12.74
N GLY A 202 0.10 -3.67 -11.78
CA GLY A 202 -1.22 -4.29 -11.77
C GLY A 202 -1.47 -5.23 -12.96
N GLY A 203 -0.47 -6.04 -13.33
CA GLY A 203 -0.55 -6.98 -14.45
C GLY A 203 -0.24 -6.38 -15.82
N ASN A 204 -0.26 -5.05 -15.97
CA ASN A 204 0.10 -4.39 -17.22
C ASN A 204 1.60 -4.57 -17.53
N GLY A 205 1.96 -4.52 -18.82
CA GLY A 205 3.36 -4.61 -19.26
C GLY A 205 4.02 -5.97 -19.00
N GLN A 206 3.21 -7.03 -18.97
CA GLN A 206 3.68 -8.41 -18.84
C GLN A 206 3.26 -9.24 -20.06
N ARG A 207 4.11 -10.18 -20.47
CA ARG A 207 3.86 -11.08 -21.60
C ARG A 207 4.37 -12.47 -21.27
N VAL A 208 3.54 -13.48 -21.50
CA VAL A 208 3.99 -14.87 -21.51
C VAL A 208 4.41 -15.25 -22.92
N VAL A 209 5.61 -15.81 -23.06
CA VAL A 209 6.18 -16.28 -24.32
C VAL A 209 6.52 -17.77 -24.22
N ASP A 210 6.37 -18.48 -25.33
CA ASP A 210 6.62 -19.92 -25.47
C ASP A 210 7.74 -20.23 -26.48
N SER A 211 8.32 -19.19 -27.08
CA SER A 211 9.31 -19.30 -28.13
C SER A 211 10.10 -18.00 -28.26
N LEU A 212 11.30 -18.08 -28.83
CA LEU A 212 12.08 -16.88 -29.18
C LEU A 212 11.37 -16.02 -30.21
N SER A 213 10.61 -16.60 -31.14
CA SER A 213 9.80 -15.83 -32.08
C SER A 213 8.71 -15.01 -31.38
N ALA A 214 8.05 -15.58 -30.37
CA ALA A 214 7.08 -14.85 -29.55
C ALA A 214 7.75 -13.73 -28.72
N LEU A 215 8.98 -13.94 -28.27
CA LEU A 215 9.80 -12.89 -27.64
C LEU A 215 10.11 -11.76 -28.62
N GLU A 216 10.59 -12.05 -29.83
CA GLU A 216 10.89 -11.01 -30.83
C GLU A 216 9.65 -10.18 -31.18
N ALA A 217 8.49 -10.83 -31.32
CA ALA A 217 7.23 -10.15 -31.57
C ALA A 217 6.83 -9.20 -30.42
N TRP A 218 7.12 -9.57 -29.16
CA TRP A 218 6.88 -8.68 -28.02
C TRP A 218 7.92 -7.57 -27.93
N LEU A 219 9.21 -7.88 -28.12
CA LEU A 219 10.29 -6.89 -28.16
C LEU A 219 10.06 -5.79 -29.20
N ALA A 220 9.43 -6.11 -30.33
CA ALA A 220 9.05 -5.13 -31.35
C ALA A 220 7.98 -4.12 -30.88
N THR A 221 7.32 -4.38 -29.75
CA THR A 221 6.30 -3.50 -29.15
C THR A 221 6.77 -2.72 -27.93
N VAL A 222 7.99 -2.98 -27.45
CA VAL A 222 8.55 -2.40 -26.23
C VAL A 222 9.61 -1.37 -26.60
N ASP A 223 9.55 -0.20 -25.98
CA ASP A 223 10.52 0.86 -26.25
C ASP A 223 11.90 0.50 -25.69
N ALA A 224 12.97 0.92 -26.38
CA ALA A 224 14.34 0.62 -25.94
C ALA A 224 14.63 1.15 -24.53
N ASP A 225 14.06 2.30 -24.17
CA ASP A 225 14.19 2.90 -22.83
C ASP A 225 13.52 2.04 -21.74
N GLU A 226 12.43 1.34 -22.06
CA GLU A 226 11.79 0.41 -21.12
C GLU A 226 12.67 -0.82 -20.86
N ILE A 227 13.37 -1.29 -21.90
CA ILE A 227 14.32 -2.40 -21.76
C ILE A 227 15.53 -1.96 -20.92
N GLN A 228 16.06 -0.76 -21.17
CA GLN A 228 17.17 -0.20 -20.40
C GLN A 228 16.79 0.07 -18.94
N ALA A 229 15.53 0.44 -18.68
CA ALA A 229 14.99 0.55 -17.32
C ALA A 229 14.86 -0.81 -16.60
N GLY A 230 14.86 -1.90 -17.37
CA GLY A 230 14.95 -3.27 -16.88
C GLY A 230 13.71 -4.12 -17.17
N VAL A 231 13.96 -5.40 -17.45
CA VAL A 231 12.95 -6.43 -17.67
C VAL A 231 13.25 -7.62 -16.76
N VAL A 232 12.21 -8.20 -16.16
CA VAL A 232 12.29 -9.50 -15.50
C VAL A 232 11.79 -10.57 -16.46
N ALA A 233 12.55 -11.65 -16.63
CA ALA A 233 12.11 -12.87 -17.31
C ALA A 233 12.17 -14.03 -16.30
N GLU A 234 11.06 -14.71 -16.08
CA GLU A 234 10.96 -15.79 -15.09
C GLU A 234 10.04 -16.90 -15.60
N LEU A 235 10.11 -18.09 -15.03
CA LEU A 235 9.17 -19.16 -15.40
C LEU A 235 7.72 -18.76 -15.13
N ASN A 236 6.86 -19.06 -16.10
CA ASN A 236 5.42 -18.98 -15.95
C ASN A 236 4.89 -20.28 -15.35
N LEU A 237 3.99 -20.16 -14.38
CA LEU A 237 3.24 -21.30 -13.83
C LEU A 237 1.83 -21.33 -14.41
N GLU A 238 1.33 -22.53 -14.66
CA GLU A 238 -0.06 -22.81 -15.00
C GLU A 238 -0.89 -23.03 -13.72
N GLU A 239 -2.21 -22.91 -13.82
CA GLU A 239 -3.14 -23.06 -12.68
C GLU A 239 -2.77 -22.20 -11.46
N ALA A 240 -2.21 -21.02 -11.74
CA ALA A 240 -1.56 -20.18 -10.75
C ALA A 240 -2.56 -19.44 -9.87
N VAL A 241 -2.32 -19.49 -8.56
CA VAL A 241 -2.93 -18.62 -7.55
C VAL A 241 -1.88 -17.61 -7.08
N THR A 242 -2.26 -16.35 -6.95
CA THR A 242 -1.38 -15.32 -6.38
C THR A 242 -1.72 -15.12 -4.90
N PHE A 243 -0.73 -15.33 -4.04
CA PHE A 243 -0.81 -15.04 -2.61
C PHE A 243 -0.28 -13.64 -2.32
N SER A 244 -0.80 -13.07 -1.23
CA SER A 244 -0.34 -11.81 -0.64
C SER A 244 0.09 -12.11 0.78
N VAL A 245 1.37 -11.92 1.06
CA VAL A 245 1.96 -12.11 2.40
C VAL A 245 2.63 -10.82 2.79
N GLY A 246 2.38 -10.34 4.00
CA GLY A 246 2.90 -9.05 4.40
C GLY A 246 2.79 -8.76 5.88
N CYS A 247 3.36 -7.63 6.26
CA CYS A 247 3.31 -7.12 7.61
C CYS A 247 3.32 -5.59 7.63
N VAL A 248 2.72 -5.04 8.68
CA VAL A 248 2.52 -3.61 8.85
C VAL A 248 2.78 -3.22 10.31
N GLU A 249 3.60 -2.19 10.51
CA GLU A 249 3.94 -1.62 11.81
C GLU A 249 3.54 -0.14 11.87
N VAL A 250 2.56 0.18 12.71
CA VAL A 250 2.00 1.54 12.81
C VAL A 250 1.64 1.82 14.26
N GLY A 251 2.16 2.93 14.81
CA GLY A 251 1.71 3.44 16.10
C GLY A 251 1.92 2.47 17.27
N GLY A 252 2.97 1.63 17.21
CA GLY A 252 3.25 0.59 18.20
C GLY A 252 2.41 -0.69 18.02
N GLN A 253 1.56 -0.74 17.00
CA GLN A 253 0.86 -1.95 16.60
C GLN A 253 1.61 -2.62 15.46
N SER A 254 1.62 -3.94 15.46
CA SER A 254 2.16 -4.75 14.37
C SER A 254 1.11 -5.78 13.97
N ILE A 255 0.95 -5.98 12.66
CA ILE A 255 0.14 -7.05 12.09
C ILE A 255 0.91 -7.75 10.99
N ALA A 256 0.59 -9.02 10.78
CA ALA A 256 1.03 -9.82 9.65
C ALA A 256 -0.16 -10.51 9.01
N TYR A 257 -0.05 -10.87 7.74
CA TYR A 257 -1.14 -11.52 7.04
C TYR A 257 -0.66 -12.50 5.97
N PHE A 258 -1.50 -13.49 5.71
CA PHE A 258 -1.49 -14.32 4.52
C PHE A 258 -2.84 -14.21 3.84
N GLY A 259 -2.87 -14.18 2.51
CA GLY A 259 -4.10 -14.08 1.76
C GLY A 259 -3.96 -14.45 0.31
N THR A 260 -5.09 -14.44 -0.40
CA THR A 260 -5.17 -14.65 -1.84
C THR A 260 -5.59 -13.37 -2.54
N GLN A 261 -4.98 -13.11 -3.68
CA GLN A 261 -5.40 -12.04 -4.57
C GLN A 261 -6.50 -12.55 -5.52
N ARG A 262 -7.30 -11.62 -6.01
CA ARG A 262 -8.34 -11.86 -7.01
C ARG A 262 -8.11 -10.91 -8.17
N THR A 263 -8.42 -11.36 -9.38
CA THR A 263 -8.48 -10.51 -10.56
C THR A 263 -9.93 -10.22 -10.93
N VAL A 264 -10.15 -9.08 -11.56
CA VAL A 264 -11.43 -8.70 -12.16
C VAL A 264 -11.18 -8.25 -13.60
N ARG A 265 -12.19 -8.44 -14.45
CA ARG A 265 -12.16 -7.92 -15.81
C ARG A 265 -12.65 -6.48 -15.83
N THR A 266 -11.87 -5.59 -16.43
CA THR A 266 -12.31 -4.24 -16.75
C THR A 266 -13.41 -4.30 -17.83
N PRO A 267 -14.17 -3.22 -18.03
CA PRO A 267 -15.14 -3.15 -19.13
C PRO A 267 -14.52 -3.24 -20.54
N ARG A 268 -13.19 -3.17 -20.65
CA ARG A 268 -12.44 -3.43 -21.89
C ARG A 268 -11.99 -4.89 -22.05
N GLY A 269 -12.28 -5.75 -21.07
CA GLY A 269 -11.90 -7.16 -21.08
C GLY A 269 -10.51 -7.45 -20.52
N GLU A 270 -9.78 -6.45 -20.05
CA GLU A 270 -8.45 -6.61 -19.45
C GLU A 270 -8.59 -7.18 -18.04
N GLU A 271 -7.73 -8.13 -17.67
CA GLU A 271 -7.67 -8.66 -16.30
C GLU A 271 -6.75 -7.80 -15.44
N VAL A 272 -7.29 -7.24 -14.37
CA VAL A 272 -6.58 -6.36 -13.43
C VAL A 272 -6.78 -6.84 -12.00
N TYR A 273 -5.97 -6.34 -11.07
CA TYR A 273 -6.16 -6.57 -9.65
C TYR A 273 -7.59 -6.19 -9.21
N GLY A 274 -8.28 -7.15 -8.61
CA GLY A 274 -9.67 -7.04 -8.16
C GLY A 274 -9.83 -6.99 -6.65
N GLY A 275 -8.75 -7.15 -5.90
CA GLY A 275 -8.79 -7.21 -4.45
C GLY A 275 -8.01 -8.37 -3.85
N SER A 276 -7.96 -8.40 -2.53
CA SER A 276 -7.35 -9.48 -1.77
C SER A 276 -8.29 -9.92 -0.64
N GLN A 277 -8.19 -11.18 -0.26
CA GLN A 277 -8.77 -11.71 0.97
C GLN A 277 -7.61 -12.14 1.86
N LEU A 278 -7.49 -11.48 3.01
CA LEU A 278 -6.39 -11.60 3.94
C LEU A 278 -6.89 -12.20 5.25
N ARG A 279 -6.13 -13.12 5.81
CA ARG A 279 -6.22 -13.47 7.22
C ARG A 279 -5.07 -12.77 7.94
N VAL A 280 -5.43 -11.89 8.87
CA VAL A 280 -4.54 -10.94 9.52
C VAL A 280 -4.41 -11.28 10.99
N ALA A 281 -3.20 -11.40 11.49
CA ALA A 281 -2.90 -11.61 12.90
C ALA A 281 -2.07 -10.47 13.49
N ARG A 282 -2.09 -10.35 14.81
CA ARG A 282 -1.19 -9.42 15.52
C ARG A 282 0.26 -9.91 15.43
N GLY A 283 1.19 -8.97 15.46
CA GLY A 283 2.63 -9.23 15.48
C GLY A 283 3.22 -9.46 14.09
N GLY A 284 4.42 -10.08 14.07
CA GLY A 284 5.19 -10.31 12.86
C GLY A 284 4.78 -11.55 12.07
N LEU A 285 5.48 -11.81 10.96
CA LEU A 285 5.23 -12.96 10.08
C LEU A 285 5.31 -14.30 10.84
N ASP A 286 6.11 -14.37 11.90
CA ASP A 286 6.21 -15.53 12.79
C ASP A 286 4.89 -15.86 13.49
N GLN A 287 4.01 -14.89 13.71
CA GLN A 287 2.72 -15.13 14.37
C GLN A 287 1.71 -15.84 13.47
N LEU A 288 1.93 -15.85 12.15
CA LEU A 288 1.04 -16.53 11.20
C LEU A 288 1.04 -18.05 11.38
N GLN A 289 2.05 -18.64 12.01
CA GLN A 289 2.07 -20.07 12.35
C GLN A 289 0.98 -20.48 13.36
N HIS A 290 0.43 -19.51 14.11
CA HIS A 290 -0.60 -19.74 15.12
C HIS A 290 -2.02 -19.46 14.60
N VAL A 291 -2.15 -19.18 13.31
CA VAL A 291 -3.39 -18.81 12.65
C VAL A 291 -3.85 -19.98 11.80
N PRO A 292 -5.15 -20.32 11.77
CA PRO A 292 -5.63 -21.34 10.85
C PRO A 292 -5.42 -20.85 9.42
N LEU A 293 -4.50 -21.45 8.67
CA LEU A 293 -4.17 -21.05 7.29
C LEU A 293 -4.25 -22.26 6.35
N PRO A 294 -4.46 -22.04 5.03
CA PRO A 294 -4.35 -23.11 4.04
C PRO A 294 -2.97 -23.78 4.06
N ALA A 295 -2.89 -25.04 3.62
CA ALA A 295 -1.65 -25.82 3.65
C ALA A 295 -0.48 -25.14 2.93
N GLN A 296 -0.76 -24.41 1.85
CA GLN A 296 0.24 -23.69 1.04
C GLN A 296 0.84 -22.47 1.77
N ALA A 297 0.21 -22.00 2.85
CA ALA A 297 0.63 -20.77 3.52
C ALA A 297 2.00 -20.91 4.20
N HIS A 298 2.31 -22.07 4.80
CA HIS A 298 3.58 -22.26 5.50
C HIS A 298 4.79 -22.10 4.59
N GLU A 299 4.76 -22.71 3.40
CA GLU A 299 5.82 -22.57 2.40
C GLU A 299 5.91 -21.10 1.93
N ALA A 300 4.79 -20.48 1.60
CA ALA A 300 4.74 -19.09 1.16
C ALA A 300 5.34 -18.12 2.19
N ILE A 301 5.00 -18.29 3.47
CA ILE A 301 5.50 -17.45 4.58
C ILE A 301 7.01 -17.66 4.75
N ALA A 302 7.50 -18.91 4.73
CA ALA A 302 8.91 -19.22 4.86
C ALA A 302 9.74 -18.58 3.72
N LYS A 303 9.25 -18.67 2.48
CA LYS A 303 9.89 -18.02 1.32
C LYS A 303 9.93 -16.50 1.46
N VAL A 304 8.87 -15.87 1.98
CA VAL A 304 8.89 -14.42 2.26
C VAL A 304 9.86 -14.05 3.36
N GLN A 305 9.92 -14.82 4.44
CA GLN A 305 10.88 -14.57 5.52
C GLN A 305 12.32 -14.65 5.02
N HIS A 306 12.63 -15.66 4.20
CA HIS A 306 13.95 -15.78 3.57
C HIS A 306 14.23 -14.62 2.60
N TYR A 307 13.29 -14.34 1.69
CA TYR A 307 13.39 -13.23 0.73
C TYR A 307 13.69 -11.91 1.46
N GLU A 308 12.92 -11.59 2.49
CA GLU A 308 13.08 -10.36 3.27
C GLU A 308 14.45 -10.30 3.97
N ALA A 309 14.90 -11.40 4.58
CA ALA A 309 16.22 -11.46 5.21
C ALA A 309 17.35 -11.18 4.21
N GLN A 310 17.26 -11.72 2.99
CA GLN A 310 18.27 -11.48 1.95
C GLN A 310 18.23 -10.04 1.42
N ILE A 311 17.04 -9.44 1.25
CA ILE A 311 16.91 -8.03 0.88
C ILE A 311 17.55 -7.13 1.94
N VAL A 312 17.26 -7.35 3.22
CA VAL A 312 17.81 -6.55 4.33
C VAL A 312 19.33 -6.68 4.39
N ALA A 313 19.87 -7.88 4.17
CA ALA A 313 21.31 -8.11 4.15
C ALA A 313 22.00 -7.46 2.94
N ALA A 314 21.40 -7.55 1.75
CA ALA A 314 21.97 -7.02 0.51
C ALA A 314 21.91 -5.49 0.42
N TYR A 315 20.91 -4.86 1.03
CA TYR A 315 20.67 -3.42 0.90
C TYR A 315 20.63 -2.70 2.27
N PRO A 316 21.80 -2.46 2.89
CA PRO A 316 21.88 -1.72 4.14
C PRO A 316 21.09 -0.40 4.11
N GLY A 317 20.24 -0.26 5.12
CA GLY A 317 19.27 0.81 5.37
C GLY A 317 18.19 1.02 4.31
N PHE A 318 17.83 -0.06 3.62
CA PHE A 318 16.41 -0.36 3.44
C PHE A 318 15.67 -0.36 4.79
N PHE A 319 14.48 0.22 4.84
CA PHE A 319 13.54 0.06 5.96
C PHE A 319 12.10 0.27 5.48
N ALA A 320 11.15 -0.40 6.11
CA ALA A 320 9.73 -0.24 5.79
C ALA A 320 8.83 -0.52 6.99
N SER A 321 7.77 0.26 7.13
CA SER A 321 6.67 0.02 8.06
C SER A 321 5.53 -0.78 7.43
N ARG A 322 5.43 -0.81 6.11
CA ARG A 322 4.46 -1.61 5.37
C ARG A 322 5.19 -2.45 4.34
N ARG A 323 5.05 -3.77 4.45
CA ARG A 323 5.68 -4.73 3.55
C ARG A 323 4.65 -5.71 3.02
N ASN A 324 4.58 -5.84 1.70
CA ASN A 324 3.73 -6.80 1.03
C ASN A 324 4.54 -7.50 -0.06
N TYR A 325 4.38 -8.81 -0.15
CA TYR A 325 5.02 -9.66 -1.13
C TYR A 325 3.93 -10.44 -1.86
N ASP A 326 4.00 -10.39 -3.18
CA ASP A 326 3.12 -11.17 -4.04
C ASP A 326 3.86 -12.46 -4.40
N LEU A 327 3.27 -13.60 -4.08
CA LEU A 327 3.82 -14.91 -4.45
C LEU A 327 2.90 -15.59 -5.44
N VAL A 328 3.47 -16.41 -6.31
CA VAL A 328 2.70 -17.34 -7.12
C VAL A 328 2.84 -18.74 -6.56
N HIS A 329 1.73 -19.49 -6.58
CA HIS A 329 1.73 -20.93 -6.41
C HIS A 329 0.98 -21.55 -7.59
N GLY A 330 1.60 -22.49 -8.30
CA GLY A 330 1.01 -23.12 -9.49
C GLY A 330 1.85 -24.31 -9.96
N LEU A 331 1.55 -24.80 -11.16
CA LEU A 331 2.24 -25.94 -11.77
C LEU A 331 3.26 -25.46 -12.80
N ASP A 332 4.44 -26.05 -12.81
CA ASP A 332 5.41 -25.86 -13.89
C ASP A 332 5.07 -26.72 -15.13
N ALA A 333 5.93 -26.69 -16.15
CA ALA A 333 5.71 -27.43 -17.40
C ALA A 333 5.74 -28.96 -17.21
N ASP A 334 6.36 -29.46 -16.14
CA ASP A 334 6.40 -30.88 -15.77
C ASP A 334 5.23 -31.28 -14.86
N GLY A 335 4.34 -30.34 -14.53
CA GLY A 335 3.22 -30.55 -13.61
C GLY A 335 3.63 -30.55 -12.13
N GLN A 336 4.83 -30.08 -11.79
CA GLN A 336 5.29 -29.97 -10.41
C GLN A 336 4.80 -28.67 -9.78
N ALA A 337 4.30 -28.75 -8.55
CA ALA A 337 3.91 -27.57 -7.80
C ALA A 337 5.14 -26.72 -7.45
N ARG A 338 5.07 -25.41 -7.73
CA ARG A 338 6.08 -24.43 -7.36
C ARG A 338 5.46 -23.24 -6.65
N CYS A 339 6.21 -22.68 -5.72
CA CYS A 339 5.89 -21.45 -5.03
C CYS A 339 7.08 -20.49 -5.08
N GLY A 340 6.85 -19.21 -5.37
CA GLY A 340 7.93 -18.21 -5.37
C GLY A 340 7.42 -16.78 -5.31
N VAL A 341 8.21 -15.91 -4.68
CA VAL A 341 7.98 -14.45 -4.66
C VAL A 341 8.13 -13.90 -6.08
N LEU A 342 7.11 -13.15 -6.52
CA LEU A 342 7.08 -12.47 -7.81
C LEU A 342 7.63 -11.05 -7.71
N GLU A 343 7.15 -10.32 -6.71
CA GLU A 343 7.50 -8.92 -6.50
C GLU A 343 7.15 -8.47 -5.08
N GLN A 344 7.79 -7.37 -4.67
CA GLN A 344 7.48 -6.66 -3.43
C GLN A 344 6.68 -5.39 -3.70
N SER A 345 5.98 -4.91 -2.67
CA SER A 345 5.31 -3.62 -2.63
C SER A 345 5.47 -2.95 -1.25
N TRP A 346 6.46 -2.07 -1.13
CA TRP A 346 6.73 -1.25 0.07
C TRP A 346 6.14 0.17 -0.01
N ARG A 347 4.89 0.28 -0.49
CA ARG A 347 4.16 1.54 -0.66
C ARG A 347 2.69 1.37 -0.32
N PHE A 348 1.90 2.44 -0.30
CA PHE A 348 0.44 2.31 -0.28
C PHE A 348 -0.04 1.58 -1.56
N GLY A 349 -0.96 0.62 -1.41
CA GLY A 349 -1.41 -0.24 -2.50
C GLY A 349 -2.81 -0.82 -2.31
N GLY A 350 -3.19 -1.76 -3.18
CA GLY A 350 -4.53 -2.33 -3.23
C GLY A 350 -4.94 -3.11 -1.97
N ALA A 351 -3.98 -3.67 -1.24
CA ALA A 351 -4.23 -4.36 0.04
C ALA A 351 -4.31 -3.40 1.25
N SER A 352 -3.79 -2.18 1.13
CA SER A 352 -3.69 -1.23 2.24
C SER A 352 -5.02 -0.88 2.92
N PRO A 353 -6.15 -0.78 2.22
CA PRO A 353 -7.44 -0.64 2.88
C PRO A 353 -7.78 -1.79 3.84
N ALA A 354 -7.50 -3.04 3.46
CA ALA A 354 -7.72 -4.19 4.36
C ALA A 354 -6.75 -4.17 5.54
N GLU A 355 -5.48 -3.84 5.32
CA GLU A 355 -4.48 -3.70 6.39
C GLU A 355 -4.89 -2.66 7.43
N ILE A 356 -5.35 -1.49 6.99
CA ILE A 356 -5.71 -0.38 7.89
C ILE A 356 -7.00 -0.69 8.65
N LEU A 357 -8.00 -1.30 8.00
CA LEU A 357 -9.21 -1.74 8.71
C LEU A 357 -8.91 -2.86 9.71
N ALA A 358 -7.99 -3.78 9.38
CA ALA A 358 -7.57 -4.82 10.30
C ALA A 358 -6.86 -4.23 11.54
N LEU A 359 -5.96 -3.25 11.34
CA LEU A 359 -5.34 -2.50 12.44
C LEU A 359 -6.39 -1.82 13.32
N GLU A 360 -7.37 -1.12 12.73
CA GLU A 360 -8.45 -0.47 13.49
C GLU A 360 -9.27 -1.49 14.30
N ALA A 361 -9.66 -2.61 13.69
CA ALA A 361 -10.47 -3.64 14.34
C ALA A 361 -9.71 -4.38 15.46
N LEU A 362 -8.44 -4.72 15.23
CA LEU A 362 -7.57 -5.32 16.24
C LEU A 362 -7.25 -4.31 17.36
N ALA A 363 -7.07 -3.02 17.06
CA ALA A 363 -6.92 -2.01 18.12
C ALA A 363 -8.15 -1.93 19.03
N ALA A 364 -9.35 -2.07 18.46
CA ALA A 364 -10.61 -1.99 19.17
C ALA A 364 -10.96 -3.27 19.96
N GLN A 365 -10.39 -4.42 19.61
CA GLN A 365 -10.74 -5.72 20.20
C GLN A 365 -9.50 -6.48 20.66
N PRO A 366 -8.91 -6.13 21.82
CA PRO A 366 -7.64 -6.68 22.29
C PRO A 366 -7.60 -8.21 22.40
N ASP A 367 -8.74 -8.84 22.69
CA ASP A 367 -8.85 -10.28 22.92
C ASP A 367 -8.87 -11.12 21.63
N ILE A 368 -8.99 -10.46 20.47
CA ILE A 368 -8.96 -11.13 19.17
C ILE A 368 -7.50 -11.26 18.70
N ALA A 369 -7.08 -12.50 18.44
CA ALA A 369 -5.72 -12.82 17.99
C ALA A 369 -5.51 -12.59 16.48
N TRP A 370 -6.55 -12.87 15.68
CA TRP A 370 -6.53 -12.74 14.21
C TRP A 370 -7.93 -12.43 13.69
N LEU A 371 -8.06 -11.92 12.47
CA LEU A 371 -9.33 -11.64 11.78
C LEU A 371 -9.21 -11.78 10.26
N ASP A 372 -10.32 -11.78 9.55
CA ASP A 372 -10.32 -11.75 8.09
C ASP A 372 -10.61 -10.32 7.59
N ALA A 373 -9.80 -9.85 6.63
CA ALA A 373 -9.96 -8.54 6.00
C ALA A 373 -9.92 -8.69 4.47
N SER A 374 -10.66 -7.87 3.74
CA SER A 374 -10.67 -7.94 2.28
C SER A 374 -10.82 -6.60 1.61
N THR A 375 -10.29 -6.49 0.40
CA THR A 375 -10.50 -5.36 -0.50
C THR A 375 -11.16 -5.84 -1.78
N HIS A 376 -11.95 -4.99 -2.43
CA HIS A 376 -12.68 -5.34 -3.65
C HIS A 376 -12.69 -4.15 -4.62
N GLU A 377 -12.43 -4.42 -5.90
CA GLU A 377 -12.66 -3.50 -7.02
C GLU A 377 -13.76 -4.06 -7.92
N ARG A 378 -14.81 -3.29 -8.16
CA ARG A 378 -15.98 -3.73 -8.93
C ARG A 378 -16.34 -2.74 -10.04
N TRP A 379 -16.50 -3.29 -11.24
CA TRP A 379 -16.94 -2.57 -12.45
C TRP A 379 -18.41 -2.81 -12.82
N ARG A 380 -19.10 -3.68 -12.06
CA ARG A 380 -20.51 -4.04 -12.25
C ARG A 380 -21.38 -3.35 -11.21
N ASP A 381 -22.63 -3.10 -11.57
CA ASP A 381 -23.64 -2.52 -10.68
C ASP A 381 -24.23 -3.60 -9.76
N GLU A 382 -23.41 -4.08 -8.83
CA GLU A 382 -23.81 -5.03 -7.80
C GLU A 382 -23.86 -4.32 -6.44
N PRO A 383 -24.80 -4.67 -5.55
CA PRO A 383 -24.87 -4.11 -4.21
C PRO A 383 -23.55 -4.29 -3.45
N VAL A 384 -23.12 -3.20 -2.80
CA VAL A 384 -22.03 -3.23 -1.83
C VAL A 384 -22.60 -3.73 -0.49
N PRO A 385 -21.92 -4.64 0.23
CA PRO A 385 -22.35 -5.05 1.56
C PRO A 385 -22.47 -3.88 2.54
N ASP A 386 -23.49 -3.89 3.40
CA ASP A 386 -23.78 -2.79 4.33
C ASP A 386 -22.66 -2.54 5.35
N ASP A 387 -21.87 -3.58 5.67
CA ASP A 387 -20.73 -3.53 6.58
C ASP A 387 -19.43 -3.07 5.89
N ALA A 388 -19.47 -2.75 4.60
CA ALA A 388 -18.29 -2.36 3.84
C ALA A 388 -17.92 -0.88 4.01
N VAL A 389 -16.63 -0.63 4.05
CA VAL A 389 -16.07 0.71 3.94
C VAL A 389 -15.81 1.01 2.46
N VAL A 390 -16.74 1.75 1.85
CA VAL A 390 -16.53 2.29 0.50
C VAL A 390 -15.53 3.45 0.57
N TYR A 391 -14.44 3.33 -0.18
CA TYR A 391 -13.40 4.37 -0.27
C TYR A 391 -13.28 4.98 -1.66
N PHE A 392 -14.01 4.44 -2.64
CA PHE A 392 -14.24 5.08 -3.93
C PHE A 392 -15.54 4.55 -4.54
N ASP A 393 -16.38 5.46 -5.05
CA ASP A 393 -17.49 5.15 -5.95
C ASP A 393 -17.58 6.30 -6.96
N GLY A 394 -17.26 6.02 -8.22
CA GLY A 394 -17.28 7.06 -9.24
C GLY A 394 -16.87 6.58 -10.62
N GLN A 395 -16.95 7.48 -11.59
CA GLN A 395 -16.56 7.22 -12.97
C GLN A 395 -15.03 7.28 -13.13
N VAL A 396 -14.46 6.28 -13.79
CA VAL A 396 -13.04 6.20 -14.13
C VAL A 396 -12.91 6.29 -15.65
N ALA A 397 -12.61 7.51 -16.12
CA ALA A 397 -12.35 7.84 -17.52
C ALA A 397 -13.26 7.04 -18.49
N SER A 398 -12.67 6.39 -19.49
CA SER A 398 -13.36 5.55 -20.47
C SER A 398 -13.66 4.12 -20.01
N LEU A 399 -13.35 3.77 -18.76
CA LEU A 399 -13.59 2.43 -18.21
C LEU A 399 -14.98 2.29 -17.58
N GLY A 400 -15.60 3.39 -17.14
CA GLY A 400 -16.95 3.38 -16.54
C GLY A 400 -16.93 3.50 -15.02
N ARG A 401 -18.04 3.13 -14.36
CA ARG A 401 -18.17 3.23 -12.90
C ARG A 401 -17.32 2.17 -12.22
N LEU A 402 -16.51 2.59 -11.26
CA LEU A 402 -15.71 1.75 -10.40
C LEU A 402 -16.12 1.99 -8.95
N VAL A 403 -16.38 0.89 -8.24
CA VAL A 403 -16.59 0.89 -6.81
C VAL A 403 -15.42 0.16 -6.15
N LYS A 404 -14.82 0.79 -5.15
CA LYS A 404 -13.80 0.18 -4.31
C LYS A 404 -14.20 0.21 -2.86
N TYR A 405 -14.16 -0.94 -2.22
CA TYR A 405 -14.50 -1.06 -0.81
C TYR A 405 -13.62 -2.10 -0.11
N ALA A 406 -13.57 -2.01 1.22
CA ALA A 406 -12.90 -2.98 2.07
C ALA A 406 -13.80 -3.40 3.22
N ARG A 407 -13.54 -4.58 3.76
CA ARG A 407 -14.34 -5.22 4.82
C ARG A 407 -13.43 -5.91 5.82
N VAL A 408 -13.91 -6.03 7.05
CA VAL A 408 -13.35 -6.88 8.10
C VAL A 408 -14.47 -7.78 8.61
N SER A 409 -14.19 -9.07 8.78
CA SER A 409 -15.07 -10.03 9.44
C SER A 409 -14.32 -10.64 10.63
N LEU A 410 -15.07 -10.77 11.73
CA LEU A 410 -14.60 -11.33 12.99
C LEU A 410 -15.13 -12.76 13.20
N ASP A 411 -15.92 -13.26 12.24
CA ASP A 411 -16.77 -14.44 12.43
C ASP A 411 -15.97 -15.75 12.54
N GLY A 412 -14.66 -15.70 12.23
CA GLY A 412 -13.74 -16.83 12.39
C GLY A 412 -12.87 -16.79 13.66
N CYS A 413 -12.84 -15.67 14.39
CA CYS A 413 -11.78 -15.34 15.36
C CYS A 413 -11.90 -16.03 16.73
N HIS A 414 -12.91 -16.87 16.93
CA HIS A 414 -13.10 -17.61 18.16
C HIS A 414 -12.26 -18.89 18.12
N ALA A 415 -11.30 -18.95 19.04
CA ALA A 415 -10.43 -20.11 19.26
C ALA A 415 -11.22 -21.34 19.70
#